data_AF-A0A2V6MBA6-F1
#
_entry.id   AF-A0A2V6MBA6-F1
#
_cell.length_a   1.000
_cell.length_b   1.000
_cell.length_c   1.000
_cell.angle_alpha   90.00
_cell.angle_beta   90.00
_cell.angle_gamma   90.00
#
_symmetry.space_group_name_H-M   'P 1'
#
loop_
_entity.id
_entity.type
_entity.pdbx_description
1 polymer ?
#
loop_
_entity_poly.entity_id
_entity_poly.type
_entity_poly.pdbx_seq_one_letter_code
_entity_poly.pdbx_strand_id
1 'polypeptide(L)'
;IVVATFIVMPFVWSSYHLGQPSLVLLALMLGAFLSLRHGRETLAGALVALAVAIKAFPLLAIFYFIYRRYWMAAISLVIALVILLFLLPIPFRGWHQSLNDARDWQRGMLHYEQGGIAQRPARGYTWKNQSIFGLANRLLRRVSVDEEPDPLAYANLADLDFRTVNIVIMGSALLLGLSFVVAMPRQRAPEGDAREFAALLSLILIFTPLAFGYLFVWLMFPLALLIKRSLEVPASLIWVLIALALLTATAIAPRFAQIYGSLFFAALMLYLALAIDLRRAQNLIAK
;
A
#
# COMPACT_ATOMS: atom_id res chain seq x y z
N ILE A 1 -8.90 18.37 0.21
CA ILE A 1 -7.91 17.91 1.22
C ILE A 1 -8.55 17.85 2.60
N VAL A 2 -9.10 18.95 3.14
CA VAL A 2 -9.73 19.00 4.48
C VAL A 2 -10.70 17.83 4.74
N VAL A 3 -11.67 17.60 3.84
CA VAL A 3 -12.64 16.49 3.97
C VAL A 3 -11.95 15.13 4.03
N ALA A 4 -10.99 14.87 3.15
CA ALA A 4 -10.23 13.61 3.15
C ALA A 4 -9.42 13.42 4.44
N THR A 5 -8.81 14.49 4.96
CA THR A 5 -8.09 14.48 6.25
C THR A 5 -9.02 14.13 7.40
N PHE A 6 -10.23 14.70 7.43
CA PHE A 6 -11.23 14.38 8.45
C PHE A 6 -11.64 12.91 8.40
N ILE A 7 -11.88 12.37 7.19
CA ILE A 7 -12.24 10.95 6.98
C ILE A 7 -11.14 10.02 7.51
N VAL A 8 -9.86 10.32 7.28
CA VAL A 8 -8.76 9.46 7.73
C VAL A 8 -8.27 9.76 9.15
N MET A 9 -8.90 10.70 9.86
CA MET A 9 -8.48 11.14 11.20
C MET A 9 -8.32 9.98 12.22
N PRO A 10 -9.18 8.95 12.24
CA PRO A 10 -8.97 7.80 13.11
C PRO A 10 -7.63 7.07 12.86
N PHE A 11 -7.17 7.00 11.61
CA PHE A 11 -5.89 6.39 11.26
C PHE A 11 -4.70 7.29 11.59
N VAL A 12 -4.88 8.60 11.50
CA VAL A 12 -3.92 9.60 12.00
C VAL A 12 -3.71 9.40 13.50
N TRP A 13 -4.81 9.40 14.26
CA TRP A 13 -4.78 9.16 15.70
C TRP A 13 -4.12 7.81 16.04
N SER A 14 -4.52 6.73 15.36
CA SER A 14 -3.92 5.41 15.54
C SER A 14 -2.42 5.40 15.25
N SER A 15 -1.96 6.16 14.25
CA SER A 15 -0.53 6.27 13.95
C SER A 15 0.24 6.93 15.10
N TYR A 16 -0.26 8.04 15.65
CA TYR A 16 0.37 8.69 16.80
C TYR A 16 0.33 7.82 18.05
N HIS A 17 -0.84 7.25 18.36
CA HIS A 17 -1.04 6.42 19.55
C HIS A 17 -0.12 5.19 19.56
N LEU A 18 0.15 4.60 18.39
CA LEU A 18 1.00 3.41 18.24
C LEU A 18 2.45 3.73 17.84
N GLY A 19 2.83 5.02 17.82
CA GLY A 19 4.18 5.47 17.41
C GLY A 19 4.56 5.04 15.98
N GLN A 20 3.59 4.91 15.07
CA GLN A 20 3.82 4.43 13.72
C GLN A 20 4.22 5.57 12.77
N PRO A 21 5.23 5.37 11.90
CA PRO A 21 5.73 6.40 10.99
C PRO A 21 4.84 6.62 9.76
N SER A 22 3.57 6.16 9.74
CA SER A 22 2.70 6.13 8.56
C SER A 22 2.60 7.47 7.84
N LEU A 23 2.46 8.56 8.60
CA LEU A 23 2.38 9.93 8.07
C LEU A 23 3.71 10.42 7.50
N VAL A 24 4.83 10.09 8.15
CA VAL A 24 6.17 10.40 7.65
C VAL A 24 6.41 9.67 6.33
N LEU A 25 6.06 8.38 6.26
CA LEU A 25 6.18 7.61 5.03
C LEU A 25 5.30 8.18 3.92
N LEU A 26 4.07 8.61 4.23
CA LEU A 26 3.20 9.28 3.25
C LEU A 26 3.82 10.59 2.74
N ALA A 27 4.36 11.41 3.64
CA ALA A 27 5.02 12.66 3.29
C ALA A 27 6.25 12.43 2.39
N LEU A 28 7.07 11.41 2.69
CA LEU A 28 8.21 11.02 1.85
C LEU A 28 7.75 10.60 0.45
N MET A 29 6.69 9.78 0.34
CA MET A 29 6.14 9.39 -0.96
C MET A 29 5.59 10.58 -1.76
N LEU A 30 4.81 11.45 -1.11
CA LEU A 30 4.28 12.66 -1.77
C LEU A 30 5.40 13.62 -2.17
N GLY A 31 6.45 13.75 -1.36
CA GLY A 31 7.66 14.51 -1.69
C GLY A 31 8.42 13.92 -2.88
N ALA A 32 8.49 12.59 -2.97
CA ALA A 32 9.10 11.91 -4.11
C ALA A 32 8.29 12.18 -5.39
N PHE A 33 6.97 12.07 -5.33
CA PHE A 33 6.08 12.37 -6.45
C PHE A 33 6.14 13.83 -6.89
N LEU A 34 6.21 14.77 -5.94
CA LEU A 34 6.43 16.18 -6.24
C LEU A 34 7.78 16.40 -6.93
N SER A 35 8.83 15.71 -6.46
CA SER A 35 10.16 15.77 -7.06
C SER A 35 10.15 15.25 -8.51
N LEU A 36 9.43 14.16 -8.80
CA LEU A 36 9.25 13.66 -10.18
C LEU A 36 8.51 14.65 -11.07
N ARG A 37 7.51 15.37 -10.55
CA ARG A 37 6.80 16.43 -11.29
C ARG A 37 7.72 17.59 -11.66
N HIS A 38 8.73 17.88 -10.83
CA HIS A 38 9.73 18.91 -11.07
C HIS A 38 11.01 18.39 -11.76
N GLY A 39 11.01 17.15 -12.29
CA GLY A 39 12.16 16.56 -12.97
C GLY A 39 13.35 16.21 -12.05
N ARG A 40 13.18 16.28 -10.73
CA ARG A 40 14.20 15.96 -9.73
C ARG A 40 14.18 14.47 -9.38
N GLU A 41 14.47 13.62 -10.37
CA GLU A 41 14.41 12.16 -10.24
C GLU A 41 15.32 11.62 -9.13
N THR A 42 16.53 12.17 -8.99
CA THR A 42 17.48 11.73 -7.96
C THR A 42 16.92 11.92 -6.56
N LEU A 43 16.33 13.10 -6.27
CA LEU A 43 15.67 13.37 -5.00
C LEU A 43 14.45 12.45 -4.79
N ALA A 44 13.68 12.18 -5.83
CA ALA A 44 12.55 11.26 -5.75
C ALA A 44 12.98 9.85 -5.33
N GLY A 45 14.04 9.32 -5.95
CA GLY A 45 14.61 8.03 -5.59
C GLY A 45 15.12 7.98 -4.15
N ALA A 46 15.82 9.02 -3.70
CA ALA A 46 16.34 9.12 -2.34
C ALA A 46 15.22 9.20 -1.28
N LEU A 47 14.15 9.93 -1.56
CA LEU A 47 12.98 10.01 -0.67
C LEU A 47 12.25 8.65 -0.54
N VAL A 48 12.09 7.93 -1.66
CA VAL A 48 11.53 6.57 -1.60
C VAL A 48 12.47 5.61 -0.88
N ALA A 49 13.78 5.68 -1.10
CA ALA A 49 14.76 4.86 -0.38
C ALA A 49 14.70 5.09 1.13
N LEU A 50 14.58 6.34 1.57
CA LEU A 50 14.41 6.66 2.99
C LEU A 50 13.11 6.06 3.54
N ALA A 51 12.00 6.14 2.80
CA ALA A 51 10.75 5.50 3.20
C ALA A 51 10.88 3.97 3.30
N VAL A 52 11.59 3.34 2.35
CA VAL A 52 11.86 1.90 2.32
C VAL A 52 12.75 1.47 3.49
N ALA A 53 13.78 2.25 3.82
CA ALA A 53 14.66 1.96 4.94
C ALA A 53 13.91 1.98 6.28
N ILE A 54 12.92 2.87 6.42
CA ILE A 54 12.02 2.91 7.59
C ILE A 54 11.06 1.72 7.56
N LYS A 55 10.48 1.39 6.40
CA LYS A 55 9.56 0.27 6.24
C LYS A 55 9.56 -0.22 4.80
N ALA A 56 9.71 -1.52 4.54
CA ALA A 56 10.06 -2.02 3.20
C ALA A 56 9.02 -1.80 2.08
N PHE A 57 7.73 -1.69 2.38
CA PHE A 57 6.66 -1.73 1.38
C PHE A 57 6.65 -0.62 0.30
N PRO A 58 7.14 0.62 0.53
CA PRO A 58 7.23 1.64 -0.50
C PRO A 58 8.16 1.26 -1.66
N LEU A 59 8.95 0.19 -1.52
CA LEU A 59 9.85 -0.31 -2.56
C LEU A 59 9.10 -0.66 -3.84
N LEU A 60 7.82 -1.04 -3.73
CA LEU A 60 6.93 -1.29 -4.86
C LEU A 60 6.84 -0.11 -5.85
N ALA A 61 7.17 1.12 -5.43
CA ALA A 61 7.25 2.27 -6.34
C ALA A 61 8.35 2.13 -7.41
N ILE A 62 9.35 1.25 -7.22
CA ILE A 62 10.39 1.00 -8.22
C ILE A 62 9.81 0.49 -9.54
N PHE A 63 8.73 -0.30 -9.50
CA PHE A 63 8.06 -0.79 -10.72
C PHE A 63 7.47 0.36 -11.53
N TYR A 64 6.93 1.37 -10.85
CA TYR A 64 6.45 2.58 -11.49
C TYR A 64 7.61 3.39 -12.09
N PHE A 65 8.74 3.51 -11.39
CA PHE A 65 9.93 4.19 -11.91
C PHE A 65 10.44 3.54 -13.19
N ILE A 66 10.55 2.21 -13.20
CA ILE A 66 10.97 1.44 -14.37
C ILE A 66 9.95 1.62 -15.52
N TYR A 67 8.66 1.46 -15.23
CA TYR A 67 7.60 1.58 -16.24
C TYR A 67 7.58 2.98 -16.90
N ARG A 68 7.68 4.04 -16.10
CA ARG A 68 7.73 5.43 -16.58
C ARG A 68 9.12 5.88 -17.04
N ARG A 69 10.12 4.99 -17.03
CA ARG A 69 11.50 5.26 -17.42
C ARG A 69 12.19 6.35 -16.59
N TYR A 70 11.81 6.50 -15.32
CA TYR A 70 12.53 7.32 -14.35
C TYR A 70 13.77 6.58 -13.85
N TRP A 71 14.71 6.34 -14.78
CA TRP A 71 15.92 5.55 -14.50
C TRP A 71 16.76 6.18 -13.40
N MET A 72 16.86 7.51 -13.36
CA MET A 72 17.64 8.19 -12.33
C MET A 72 16.97 8.07 -10.95
N ALA A 73 15.64 8.01 -10.89
CA ALA A 73 14.93 7.73 -9.65
C ALA A 73 15.16 6.28 -9.17
N ALA A 74 15.13 5.30 -10.08
CA ALA A 74 15.41 3.90 -9.74
C ALA A 74 16.85 3.69 -9.29
N ILE A 75 17.82 4.26 -9.99
CA ILE A 75 19.25 4.21 -9.63
C ILE A 75 19.47 4.90 -8.29
N SER A 76 18.93 6.11 -8.10
CA SER A 76 19.05 6.85 -6.84
C SER A 76 18.44 6.08 -5.68
N LEU A 77 17.28 5.44 -5.88
CA LEU A 77 16.66 4.58 -4.87
C LEU A 77 17.61 3.46 -4.44
N VAL A 78 18.19 2.73 -5.39
CA VAL A 78 19.10 1.60 -5.08
C VAL A 78 20.36 2.08 -4.37
N ILE A 79 21.00 3.14 -4.86
CA ILE A 79 22.22 3.69 -4.26
C ILE A 79 21.93 4.21 -2.84
N ALA A 80 20.85 4.96 -2.66
CA ALA A 80 20.47 5.48 -1.35
C ALA A 80 20.12 4.34 -0.37
N LEU A 81 19.52 3.25 -0.82
CA LEU A 81 19.30 2.07 0.04
C LEU A 81 20.60 1.40 0.47
N VAL A 82 21.56 1.22 -0.45
CA VAL A 82 22.90 0.71 -0.11
C VAL A 82 23.56 1.64 0.91
N ILE A 83 23.46 2.95 0.73
CA ILE A 83 24.00 3.90 1.70
C ILE A 83 23.30 3.77 3.06
N LEU A 84 21.97 3.84 3.11
CA LEU A 84 21.21 3.89 4.36
C LEU A 84 21.24 2.57 5.15
N LEU A 85 21.11 1.43 4.47
CA LEU A 85 21.02 0.12 5.13
C LEU A 85 22.38 -0.54 5.33
N PHE A 86 23.40 -0.13 4.57
CA PHE A 86 24.71 -0.77 4.61
C PHE A 86 25.86 0.19 4.93
N LEU A 87 26.08 1.26 4.16
CA LEU A 87 27.27 2.10 4.35
C LEU A 87 27.19 2.99 5.60
N LEU A 88 26.03 3.56 5.88
CA LEU A 88 25.80 4.46 7.00
C LEU A 88 25.95 3.77 8.37
N PRO A 89 25.51 2.52 8.58
CA PRO A 89 25.75 1.80 9.83
C PRO A 89 27.22 1.42 10.11
N ILE A 90 28.08 1.27 9.09
CA ILE A 90 29.44 0.73 9.26
C ILE A 90 30.29 1.52 10.27
N PRO A 91 30.35 2.88 10.23
CA PRO A 91 31.11 3.65 11.21
C PRO A 91 30.63 3.48 12.67
N PHE A 92 29.36 3.11 12.87
CA PHE A 92 28.76 3.00 14.21
C PHE A 92 28.73 1.57 14.75
N ARG A 93 28.59 0.57 13.86
CA ARG A 93 28.41 -0.84 14.25
C ARG A 93 29.55 -1.76 13.79
N GLY A 94 30.39 -1.31 12.86
CA GLY A 94 31.43 -2.13 12.23
C GLY A 94 30.91 -3.03 11.11
N TRP A 95 31.78 -3.37 10.16
CA TRP A 95 31.44 -4.10 8.93
C TRP A 95 30.64 -5.39 9.15
N HIS A 96 31.13 -6.26 10.03
CA HIS A 96 30.51 -7.56 10.28
C HIS A 96 29.10 -7.44 10.89
N GLN A 97 28.92 -6.52 11.85
CA GLN A 97 27.61 -6.32 12.47
C GLN A 97 26.64 -5.68 11.48
N SER A 98 27.07 -4.70 10.67
CA SER A 98 26.20 -4.10 9.64
C SER A 98 25.71 -5.13 8.62
N LEU A 99 26.57 -6.08 8.21
CA LEU A 99 26.17 -7.19 7.35
C LEU A 99 25.13 -8.11 8.02
N ASN A 100 25.32 -8.42 9.29
CA ASN A 100 24.39 -9.28 10.04
C ASN A 100 23.03 -8.59 10.24
N ASP A 101 23.04 -7.31 10.63
CA ASP A 101 21.82 -6.51 10.78
C ASP A 101 21.02 -6.43 9.47
N ALA A 102 21.70 -6.23 8.33
CA ALA A 102 21.06 -6.22 7.02
C ALA A 102 20.44 -7.58 6.67
N ARG A 103 21.12 -8.70 7.00
CA ARG A 103 20.58 -10.06 6.82
C ARG A 103 19.39 -10.33 7.73
N ASP A 104 19.41 -9.85 8.97
CA ASP A 104 18.33 -10.06 9.92
C ASP A 104 17.10 -9.22 9.55
N TRP A 105 17.31 -7.98 9.10
CA TRP A 105 16.27 -7.15 8.51
C TRP A 105 15.64 -7.84 7.28
N GLN A 106 16.46 -8.35 6.37
CA GLN A 106 15.99 -9.03 5.16
C GLN A 106 15.19 -10.29 5.49
N ARG A 107 15.70 -11.15 6.39
CA ARG A 107 15.00 -12.36 6.85
C ARG A 107 13.68 -12.02 7.51
N GLY A 108 13.65 -11.02 8.38
CA GLY A 108 12.43 -10.60 9.06
C GLY A 108 11.37 -10.00 8.13
N MET A 109 11.78 -9.22 7.13
CA MET A 109 10.85 -8.52 6.24
C MET A 109 10.29 -9.42 5.12
N LEU A 110 11.07 -10.39 4.64
CA LEU A 110 10.69 -11.26 3.52
C LEU A 110 10.13 -12.62 3.93
N HIS A 111 10.00 -12.89 5.23
CA HIS A 111 9.41 -14.12 5.73
C HIS A 111 7.93 -14.21 5.35
N TYR A 112 7.51 -15.26 4.67
CA TYR A 112 6.09 -15.54 4.38
C TYR A 112 5.85 -17.04 4.29
N GLU A 113 5.07 -17.56 5.24
CA GLU A 113 4.81 -18.99 5.36
C GLU A 113 3.43 -19.28 5.94
N GLN A 114 3.06 -20.55 5.98
CA GLN A 114 1.74 -20.99 6.46
C GLN A 114 1.38 -20.45 7.85
N GLY A 115 2.36 -20.33 8.75
CA GLY A 115 2.22 -19.89 10.13
C GLY A 115 2.36 -18.38 10.38
N GLY A 116 2.82 -17.59 9.41
CA GLY A 116 3.05 -16.16 9.65
C GLY A 116 3.43 -15.32 8.44
N ILE A 117 3.30 -14.00 8.63
CA ILE A 117 3.73 -12.98 7.66
C ILE A 117 4.78 -12.10 8.35
N ALA A 118 5.94 -11.95 7.72
CA ALA A 118 7.10 -11.23 8.24
C ALA A 118 7.42 -11.64 9.69
N GLN A 119 7.86 -10.69 10.51
CA GLN A 119 8.13 -10.88 11.95
C GLN A 119 6.86 -10.99 12.83
N ARG A 120 5.68 -11.22 12.24
CA ARG A 120 4.39 -11.22 12.95
C ARG A 120 3.66 -12.55 12.73
N PRO A 121 4.10 -13.64 13.41
CA PRO A 121 3.36 -14.90 13.40
C PRO A 121 1.96 -14.68 13.98
N ALA A 122 0.98 -15.52 13.60
CA ALA A 122 -0.45 -15.44 13.96
C ALA A 122 -1.15 -14.09 13.66
N ARG A 123 -0.68 -12.98 14.23
CA ARG A 123 -1.11 -11.60 14.00
C ARG A 123 -1.21 -11.21 12.53
N GLY A 124 -0.32 -11.72 11.68
CA GLY A 124 -0.35 -11.48 10.24
C GLY A 124 -1.65 -11.92 9.56
N TYR A 125 -2.39 -12.87 10.12
CA TYR A 125 -3.65 -13.36 9.56
C TYR A 125 -4.90 -12.85 10.28
N THR A 126 -4.72 -12.11 11.38
CA THR A 126 -5.83 -11.55 12.18
C THR A 126 -6.63 -10.49 11.44
N TRP A 127 -7.83 -10.17 11.97
CA TRP A 127 -8.70 -9.11 11.44
C TRP A 127 -8.01 -7.76 11.28
N LYS A 128 -6.97 -7.47 12.07
CA LYS A 128 -6.22 -6.21 11.96
C LYS A 128 -5.49 -6.08 10.63
N ASN A 129 -5.02 -7.18 10.03
CA ASN A 129 -4.32 -7.14 8.75
C ASN A 129 -5.32 -7.07 7.59
N GLN A 130 -5.27 -5.98 6.85
CA GLN A 130 -6.17 -5.64 5.75
C GLN A 130 -5.43 -5.69 4.40
N SER A 131 -4.32 -6.41 4.32
CA SER A 131 -3.62 -6.67 3.07
C SER A 131 -4.30 -7.79 2.29
N ILE A 132 -3.96 -7.92 1.00
CA ILE A 132 -4.39 -9.09 0.22
C ILE A 132 -3.94 -10.42 0.87
N PHE A 133 -2.75 -10.43 1.46
CA PHE A 133 -2.20 -11.62 2.13
C PHE A 133 -2.98 -11.99 3.38
N GLY A 134 -3.26 -11.01 4.24
CA GLY A 134 -4.03 -11.23 5.47
C GLY A 134 -5.47 -11.62 5.17
N LEU A 135 -6.14 -10.87 4.29
CA LEU A 135 -7.55 -11.10 3.96
C LEU A 135 -7.78 -12.43 3.25
N ALA A 136 -6.99 -12.76 2.23
CA ALA A 136 -7.16 -14.01 1.49
C ALA A 136 -6.90 -15.23 2.38
N ASN A 137 -5.85 -15.21 3.21
CA ASN A 137 -5.61 -16.30 4.16
C ASN A 137 -6.75 -16.41 5.18
N ARG A 138 -7.29 -15.29 5.67
CA ARG A 138 -8.40 -15.27 6.63
C ARG A 138 -9.73 -15.78 6.05
N LEU A 139 -10.04 -15.45 4.81
CA LEU A 139 -11.31 -15.81 4.18
C LEU A 139 -11.27 -17.16 3.44
N LEU A 140 -10.10 -17.63 3.02
CA LEU A 140 -9.98 -18.86 2.22
C LEU A 140 -9.32 -20.02 2.95
N ARG A 141 -8.77 -19.81 4.15
CA ARG A 141 -8.19 -20.87 5.00
C ARG A 141 -8.80 -20.79 6.38
N ARG A 142 -8.87 -21.93 7.07
CA ARG A 142 -9.24 -21.98 8.49
C ARG A 142 -8.11 -21.44 9.39
N VAL A 143 -8.00 -20.12 9.48
CA VAL A 143 -7.08 -19.41 10.39
C VAL A 143 -7.87 -18.54 11.36
N SER A 144 -7.35 -18.41 12.59
CA SER A 144 -7.98 -17.58 13.62
C SER A 144 -8.03 -16.12 13.19
N VAL A 145 -9.15 -15.45 13.47
CA VAL A 145 -9.29 -14.00 13.26
C VAL A 145 -8.57 -13.18 14.34
N ASP A 146 -8.18 -13.76 15.48
CA ASP A 146 -7.46 -13.11 16.59
C ASP A 146 -6.12 -13.81 16.91
N GLU A 147 -5.18 -13.10 17.55
CA GLU A 147 -3.80 -13.55 17.83
C GLU A 147 -3.74 -14.59 18.97
N GLU A 148 -4.54 -14.38 20.01
CA GLU A 148 -4.66 -15.25 21.19
C GLU A 148 -6.15 -15.42 21.57
N PRO A 149 -6.94 -16.21 20.84
CA PRO A 149 -8.37 -16.31 21.10
C PRO A 149 -8.67 -17.45 22.07
N ASP A 150 -9.45 -17.13 23.12
CA ASP A 150 -10.19 -18.12 23.90
C ASP A 150 -11.68 -17.70 23.94
N PRO A 151 -12.58 -18.30 23.13
CA PRO A 151 -12.37 -19.39 22.16
C PRO A 151 -11.91 -18.95 20.77
N LEU A 152 -11.40 -19.90 19.97
CA LEU A 152 -11.01 -19.70 18.57
C LEU A 152 -12.20 -19.25 17.69
N ALA A 153 -12.02 -18.14 16.98
CA ALA A 153 -13.00 -17.61 16.03
C ALA A 153 -12.44 -17.63 14.59
N TYR A 154 -13.28 -18.04 13.64
CA TYR A 154 -12.94 -18.15 12.23
C TYR A 154 -13.92 -17.35 11.39
N ALA A 155 -13.49 -16.92 10.20
CA ALA A 155 -14.34 -16.19 9.24
C ALA A 155 -14.20 -16.73 7.81
N ASN A 156 -13.62 -17.92 7.67
CA ASN A 156 -13.32 -18.49 6.37
C ASN A 156 -14.61 -18.92 5.65
N LEU A 157 -14.72 -18.53 4.39
CA LEU A 157 -15.79 -18.88 3.46
C LEU A 157 -15.48 -20.17 2.70
N ALA A 158 -14.20 -20.52 2.63
CA ALA A 158 -13.68 -21.77 2.09
C ALA A 158 -12.57 -22.32 3.02
N ASP A 159 -12.20 -23.59 2.87
CA ASP A 159 -11.11 -24.20 3.63
C ASP A 159 -10.07 -24.80 2.66
N LEU A 160 -9.29 -23.91 2.06
CA LEU A 160 -8.25 -24.24 1.10
C LEU A 160 -6.90 -24.35 1.79
N ASP A 161 -5.97 -25.08 1.18
CA ASP A 161 -4.60 -25.18 1.65
C ASP A 161 -3.79 -23.91 1.31
N PHE A 162 -2.66 -23.72 2.00
CA PHE A 162 -1.83 -22.52 1.87
C PHE A 162 -1.33 -22.31 0.44
N ARG A 163 -0.99 -23.38 -0.30
CA ARG A 163 -0.47 -23.28 -1.65
C ARG A 163 -1.54 -22.74 -2.60
N THR A 164 -2.76 -23.26 -2.52
CA THR A 164 -3.88 -22.79 -3.36
C THR A 164 -4.19 -21.32 -3.07
N VAL A 165 -4.24 -20.91 -1.80
CA VAL A 165 -4.49 -19.50 -1.45
C VAL A 165 -3.36 -18.60 -1.93
N ASN A 166 -2.10 -19.05 -1.86
CA ASN A 166 -1.00 -18.26 -2.41
C ASN A 166 -1.11 -18.08 -3.93
N ILE A 167 -1.55 -19.11 -4.68
CA ILE A 167 -1.83 -18.97 -6.12
C ILE A 167 -2.92 -17.92 -6.36
N VAL A 168 -4.00 -17.92 -5.57
CA VAL A 168 -5.06 -16.92 -5.65
C VAL A 168 -4.53 -15.51 -5.36
N ILE A 169 -3.70 -15.34 -4.33
CA ILE A 169 -3.09 -14.05 -3.99
C ILE A 169 -2.19 -13.58 -5.14
N MET A 170 -1.29 -14.43 -5.64
CA MET A 170 -0.37 -14.08 -6.74
C MET A 170 -1.13 -13.75 -8.03
N GLY A 171 -2.14 -14.55 -8.39
CA GLY A 171 -2.99 -14.29 -9.55
C GLY A 171 -3.74 -12.96 -9.41
N SER A 172 -4.30 -12.67 -8.23
CA SER A 172 -4.99 -11.42 -7.96
C SER A 172 -4.05 -10.21 -8.00
N ALA A 173 -2.84 -10.35 -7.44
CA ALA A 173 -1.81 -9.31 -7.47
C ALA A 173 -1.32 -9.03 -8.89
N LEU A 174 -1.14 -10.07 -9.70
CA LEU A 174 -0.80 -9.94 -11.12
C LEU A 174 -1.90 -9.23 -11.89
N LEU A 175 -3.17 -9.61 -11.69
CA LEU A 175 -4.31 -8.97 -12.35
C LEU A 175 -4.40 -7.48 -12.00
N LEU A 176 -4.28 -7.12 -10.72
CA LEU A 176 -4.29 -5.73 -10.26
C LEU A 176 -3.07 -4.93 -10.76
N GLY A 177 -1.89 -5.57 -10.81
CA GLY A 177 -0.69 -4.97 -11.40
C GLY A 177 -0.85 -4.70 -12.90
N LEU A 178 -1.39 -5.68 -13.64
CA LEU A 178 -1.68 -5.54 -15.06
C LEU A 178 -2.76 -4.49 -15.32
N SER A 179 -3.83 -4.44 -14.52
CA SER A 179 -4.86 -3.40 -14.67
C SER A 179 -4.29 -2.00 -14.48
N PHE A 180 -3.28 -1.83 -13.62
CA PHE A 180 -2.60 -0.55 -13.45
C PHE A 180 -1.82 -0.14 -14.71
N VAL A 181 -1.05 -1.07 -15.26
CA VAL A 181 -0.29 -0.86 -16.50
C VAL A 181 -1.23 -0.55 -17.67
N VAL A 182 -2.32 -1.30 -17.81
CA VAL A 182 -3.32 -1.12 -18.87
C VAL A 182 -4.11 0.19 -18.72
N ALA A 183 -4.37 0.64 -17.49
CA ALA A 183 -5.06 1.90 -17.23
C ALA A 183 -4.19 3.14 -17.51
N MET A 184 -2.86 3.01 -17.37
CA MET A 184 -1.95 4.14 -17.53
C MET A 184 -1.85 4.61 -18.99
N PRO A 185 -1.93 5.94 -19.25
CA PRO A 185 -1.75 6.47 -20.59
C PRO A 185 -0.31 6.23 -21.07
N ARG A 186 -0.16 5.86 -22.36
CA ARG A 186 1.16 5.58 -22.96
C ARG A 186 2.05 6.83 -23.00
N GLN A 187 1.48 7.96 -23.39
CA GLN A 187 2.14 9.26 -23.31
C GLN A 187 1.81 9.90 -21.96
N ARG A 188 2.84 10.36 -21.25
CA ARG A 188 2.66 11.04 -19.97
C ARG A 188 2.10 12.44 -20.21
N ALA A 189 1.03 12.78 -19.50
CA ALA A 189 0.53 14.14 -19.39
C ALA A 189 0.67 14.61 -17.94
N PRO A 190 1.23 15.80 -17.65
CA PRO A 190 1.40 16.30 -16.28
C PRO A 190 0.09 16.35 -15.46
N GLU A 191 -1.05 16.50 -16.14
CA GLU A 191 -2.38 16.51 -15.53
C GLU A 191 -2.81 15.12 -14.99
N GLY A 192 -2.23 14.04 -15.52
CA GLY A 192 -2.51 12.65 -15.14
C GLY A 192 -1.66 12.15 -13.97
N ASP A 193 -0.52 12.79 -13.69
CA ASP A 193 0.46 12.35 -12.69
C ASP A 193 -0.17 12.09 -11.31
N ALA A 194 -1.06 12.98 -10.85
CA ALA A 194 -1.71 12.83 -9.54
C ALA A 194 -2.57 11.56 -9.45
N ARG A 195 -3.22 11.16 -10.55
CA ARG A 195 -4.06 9.96 -10.60
C ARG A 195 -3.21 8.69 -10.60
N GLU A 196 -2.11 8.71 -11.34
CA GLU A 196 -1.13 7.62 -11.34
C GLU A 196 -0.54 7.41 -9.95
N PHE A 197 -0.11 8.49 -9.30
CA PHE A 197 0.44 8.44 -7.95
C PHE A 197 -0.58 7.96 -6.91
N ALA A 198 -1.83 8.41 -7.01
CA ALA A 198 -2.90 7.98 -6.12
C ALA A 198 -3.24 6.48 -6.31
N ALA A 199 -3.26 6.01 -7.55
CA ALA A 199 -3.49 4.60 -7.86
C ALA A 199 -2.32 3.75 -7.37
N LEU A 200 -1.08 4.22 -7.57
CA LEU A 200 0.13 3.57 -7.08
C LEU A 200 0.11 3.44 -5.54
N LEU A 201 -0.19 4.52 -4.80
CA LEU A 201 -0.29 4.46 -3.34
C LEU A 201 -1.35 3.45 -2.86
N SER A 202 -2.48 3.37 -3.57
CA SER A 202 -3.55 2.42 -3.26
C SER A 202 -3.09 0.98 -3.46
N LEU A 203 -2.38 0.69 -4.56
CA LEU A 203 -1.79 -0.64 -4.81
C LEU A 203 -0.70 -1.00 -3.81
N ILE A 204 0.15 -0.03 -3.46
CA ILE A 204 1.19 -0.24 -2.44
C ILE A 204 0.53 -0.66 -1.11
N LEU A 205 -0.55 0.00 -0.69
CA LEU A 205 -1.30 -0.40 0.50
C LEU A 205 -1.88 -1.83 0.39
N ILE A 206 -2.51 -2.16 -0.75
CA ILE A 206 -3.12 -3.46 -1.00
C ILE A 206 -2.08 -4.60 -0.94
N PHE A 207 -0.90 -4.38 -1.52
CA PHE A 207 0.19 -5.36 -1.61
C PHE A 207 1.17 -5.34 -0.44
N THR A 208 1.07 -4.37 0.46
CA THR A 208 1.87 -4.38 1.70
C THR A 208 1.51 -5.63 2.50
N PRO A 209 2.46 -6.54 2.82
CA PRO A 209 2.12 -7.81 3.49
C PRO A 209 1.37 -7.64 4.81
N LEU A 210 1.73 -6.59 5.57
CA LEU A 210 1.10 -6.19 6.83
C LEU A 210 0.47 -4.80 6.71
N ALA A 211 -0.77 -4.73 6.21
CA ALA A 211 -1.55 -3.50 6.10
C ALA A 211 -2.46 -3.34 7.32
N PHE A 212 -1.91 -2.89 8.45
CA PHE A 212 -2.71 -2.56 9.65
C PHE A 212 -3.38 -1.18 9.53
N GLY A 213 -4.44 -0.95 10.31
CA GLY A 213 -5.29 0.24 10.24
C GLY A 213 -4.55 1.58 10.15
N TYR A 214 -3.47 1.77 10.91
CA TYR A 214 -2.67 3.00 10.87
C TYR A 214 -2.07 3.34 9.49
N LEU A 215 -1.85 2.36 8.60
CA LEU A 215 -1.35 2.61 7.24
C LEU A 215 -2.42 3.23 6.33
N PHE A 216 -3.70 3.05 6.65
CA PHE A 216 -4.80 3.58 5.82
C PHE A 216 -4.94 5.10 5.88
N VAL A 217 -4.10 5.80 6.66
CA VAL A 217 -3.88 7.24 6.50
C VAL A 217 -3.39 7.60 5.08
N TRP A 218 -2.74 6.67 4.39
CA TRP A 218 -2.33 6.82 2.98
C TRP A 218 -3.51 7.00 2.02
N LEU A 219 -4.73 6.59 2.41
CA LEU A 219 -5.93 6.87 1.62
C LEU A 219 -6.28 8.36 1.55
N MET A 220 -5.65 9.21 2.37
CA MET A 220 -5.86 10.66 2.34
C MET A 220 -5.68 11.25 0.94
N PHE A 221 -4.65 10.82 0.22
CA PHE A 221 -4.36 11.34 -1.14
C PHE A 221 -5.35 10.85 -2.20
N PRO A 222 -5.60 9.54 -2.39
CA PRO A 222 -6.61 9.07 -3.35
C PRO A 222 -8.03 9.56 -3.02
N LEU A 223 -8.41 9.66 -1.73
CA LEU A 223 -9.68 10.27 -1.32
C LEU A 223 -9.76 11.74 -1.71
N ALA A 224 -8.74 12.53 -1.39
CA ALA A 224 -8.74 13.97 -1.71
C ALA A 224 -8.89 14.20 -3.21
N LEU A 225 -8.21 13.39 -4.03
CA LEU A 225 -8.26 13.46 -5.48
C LEU A 225 -9.64 13.06 -6.03
N LEU A 226 -10.19 11.92 -5.58
CA LEU A 226 -11.47 11.42 -6.08
C LEU A 226 -12.67 12.25 -5.60
N ILE A 227 -12.61 12.83 -4.39
CA ILE A 227 -13.63 13.77 -3.91
C ILE A 227 -13.65 15.01 -4.80
N LYS A 228 -12.48 15.58 -5.13
CA LYS A 228 -12.41 16.69 -6.07
C LYS A 228 -12.98 16.27 -7.43
N ARG A 229 -12.58 15.10 -7.92
CA ARG A 229 -13.00 14.58 -9.22
C ARG A 229 -14.51 14.30 -9.30
N SER A 230 -15.15 13.87 -8.22
CA SER A 230 -16.60 13.63 -8.19
C SER A 230 -17.44 14.89 -8.36
N LEU A 231 -16.86 16.08 -8.12
CA LEU A 231 -17.52 17.36 -8.43
C LEU A 231 -17.52 17.65 -9.94
N GLU A 232 -16.59 17.07 -10.69
CA GLU A 232 -16.43 17.27 -12.13
C GLU A 232 -17.08 16.11 -12.93
N VAL A 233 -16.99 14.88 -12.41
CA VAL A 233 -17.46 13.65 -13.09
C VAL A 233 -18.34 12.84 -12.12
N PRO A 234 -19.68 12.95 -12.20
CA PRO A 234 -20.59 12.29 -11.26
C PRO A 234 -20.42 10.77 -11.16
N ALA A 235 -19.94 10.12 -12.23
CA ALA A 235 -19.70 8.68 -12.24
C ALA A 235 -18.61 8.21 -11.25
N SER A 236 -17.70 9.09 -10.79
CA SER A 236 -16.73 8.72 -9.75
C SER A 236 -17.32 8.77 -8.33
N LEU A 237 -18.48 9.42 -8.16
CA LEU A 237 -19.13 9.58 -6.86
C LEU A 237 -19.53 8.23 -6.25
N ILE A 238 -20.06 7.30 -7.05
CA ILE A 238 -20.50 5.98 -6.54
C ILE A 238 -19.34 5.22 -5.88
N TRP A 239 -18.15 5.25 -6.47
CA TRP A 239 -16.97 4.58 -5.91
C TRP A 239 -16.51 5.23 -4.61
N VAL A 240 -16.56 6.56 -4.54
CA VAL A 240 -16.26 7.30 -3.31
C VAL A 240 -17.28 6.96 -2.23
N LEU A 241 -18.58 6.91 -2.56
CA LEU A 241 -19.63 6.54 -1.61
C LEU A 241 -19.48 5.12 -1.07
N ILE A 242 -19.14 4.15 -1.92
CA ILE A 242 -18.87 2.77 -1.48
C ILE A 242 -17.65 2.75 -0.54
N ALA A 243 -16.56 3.41 -0.92
CA ALA A 243 -15.38 3.50 -0.05
C ALA A 243 -15.71 4.17 1.29
N LEU A 244 -16.49 5.25 1.29
CA LEU A 244 -16.95 5.92 2.50
C LEU A 244 -17.82 5.01 3.35
N ALA A 245 -18.76 4.27 2.76
CA ALA A 245 -19.61 3.32 3.49
C ALA A 245 -18.76 2.25 4.20
N LEU A 246 -17.72 1.73 3.55
CA LEU A 246 -16.79 0.76 4.13
C LEU A 246 -15.93 1.36 5.26
N LEU A 247 -15.47 2.61 5.10
CA LEU A 247 -14.74 3.33 6.14
C LEU A 247 -15.64 3.64 7.34
N THR A 248 -16.89 4.05 7.11
CA THR A 248 -17.90 4.27 8.16
C THR A 248 -18.25 2.97 8.87
N ALA A 249 -18.44 1.86 8.15
CA ALA A 249 -18.65 0.56 8.76
C ALA A 249 -17.46 0.17 9.66
N THR A 250 -16.23 0.50 9.25
CA THR A 250 -15.03 0.32 10.07
C THR A 250 -15.01 1.23 11.30
N ALA A 251 -15.51 2.46 11.19
CA ALA A 251 -15.60 3.36 12.33
C ALA A 251 -16.64 2.89 13.37
N ILE A 252 -17.78 2.37 12.90
CA ILE A 252 -18.87 1.90 13.76
C ILE A 252 -18.56 0.54 14.39
N ALA A 253 -18.10 -0.42 13.59
CA ALA A 253 -17.87 -1.79 14.01
C ALA A 253 -16.48 -2.28 13.54
N PRO A 254 -15.39 -1.73 14.12
CA PRO A 254 -14.03 -1.89 13.59
C PRO A 254 -13.60 -3.34 13.47
N ARG A 255 -13.88 -4.17 14.48
CA ARG A 255 -13.52 -5.59 14.45
C ARG A 255 -14.31 -6.34 13.37
N PHE A 256 -15.64 -6.24 13.40
CA PHE A 256 -16.51 -6.97 12.47
C PHE A 256 -16.26 -6.57 11.01
N ALA A 257 -16.23 -5.27 10.71
CA ALA A 257 -16.01 -4.78 9.34
C ALA A 257 -14.64 -5.21 8.80
N GLN A 258 -13.59 -5.15 9.63
CA GLN A 258 -12.24 -5.54 9.21
C GLN A 258 -12.05 -7.06 9.12
N ILE A 259 -12.79 -7.89 9.86
CA ILE A 259 -12.79 -9.34 9.63
C ILE A 259 -13.05 -9.62 8.14
N TYR A 260 -14.02 -8.92 7.54
CA TYR A 260 -14.38 -9.06 6.13
C TYR A 260 -13.65 -8.08 5.20
N GLY A 261 -12.59 -7.42 5.66
CA GLY A 261 -11.69 -6.65 4.78
C GLY A 261 -12.21 -5.27 4.38
N SER A 262 -13.04 -4.61 5.20
CA SER A 262 -13.60 -3.30 4.87
C SER A 262 -12.56 -2.28 4.40
N LEU A 263 -11.38 -2.22 5.02
CA LEU A 263 -10.33 -1.29 4.62
C LEU A 263 -9.63 -1.71 3.32
N PHE A 264 -9.42 -3.02 3.13
CA PHE A 264 -8.93 -3.57 1.86
C PHE A 264 -9.86 -3.17 0.70
N PHE A 265 -11.17 -3.41 0.87
CA PHE A 265 -12.15 -3.10 -0.16
C PHE A 265 -12.30 -1.59 -0.37
N ALA A 266 -12.18 -0.77 0.67
CA ALA A 266 -12.16 0.68 0.51
C ALA A 266 -10.98 1.13 -0.37
N ALA A 267 -9.76 0.63 -0.11
CA ALA A 267 -8.60 0.90 -0.94
C ALA A 267 -8.77 0.39 -2.38
N LEU A 268 -9.36 -0.80 -2.55
CA LEU A 268 -9.64 -1.38 -3.86
C LEU A 268 -10.65 -0.54 -4.66
N MET A 269 -11.74 -0.08 -4.04
CA MET A 269 -12.74 0.76 -4.73
C MET A 269 -12.14 2.09 -5.19
N LEU A 270 -11.31 2.72 -4.36
CA LEU A 270 -10.60 3.94 -4.73
C LEU A 270 -9.60 3.69 -5.86
N TYR A 271 -8.86 2.58 -5.81
CA TYR A 271 -7.97 2.17 -6.89
C TYR A 271 -8.73 1.96 -8.21
N LEU A 272 -9.83 1.21 -8.20
CA LEU A 272 -10.64 0.95 -9.40
C LEU A 272 -11.19 2.24 -10.01
N ALA A 273 -11.68 3.17 -9.17
CA ALA A 273 -12.13 4.48 -9.63
C ALA A 273 -11.02 5.26 -10.35
N LEU A 274 -9.81 5.26 -9.81
CA LEU A 274 -8.64 5.92 -10.41
C LEU A 274 -8.21 5.24 -11.70
N ALA A 275 -8.20 3.90 -11.74
CA ALA A 275 -7.88 3.14 -12.94
C ALA A 275 -8.89 3.41 -14.08
N ILE A 276 -10.18 3.48 -13.77
CA ILE A 276 -11.24 3.84 -14.73
C ILE A 276 -11.05 5.27 -15.25
N ASP A 277 -10.77 6.24 -14.37
CA ASP A 277 -10.57 7.64 -14.78
C ASP A 277 -9.30 7.81 -15.64
N LEU A 278 -8.21 7.10 -15.30
CA LEU A 278 -7.00 7.03 -16.13
C LEU A 278 -7.29 6.46 -17.53
N ARG A 279 -8.02 5.34 -17.59
CA ARG A 279 -8.37 4.70 -18.87
C ARG A 279 -9.29 5.56 -19.73
N ARG A 280 -10.24 6.28 -19.13
CA ARG A 280 -11.11 7.22 -19.84
C ARG A 280 -10.30 8.38 -20.44
N ALA A 281 -9.37 8.96 -19.69
CA ALA A 281 -8.50 10.02 -20.18
C ALA A 281 -7.64 9.55 -21.37
N GLN A 282 -7.10 8.32 -21.30
CA GLN A 282 -6.34 7.74 -22.41
C GLN A 282 -7.17 7.61 -23.70
N ASN A 283 -8.43 7.15 -23.59
CA ASN A 283 -9.32 7.00 -24.75
C ASN A 283 -9.73 8.33 -25.39
N LEU A 284 -9.76 9.43 -24.61
CA LEU A 284 -10.04 10.76 -25.13
C LEU A 284 -8.86 11.35 -25.91
N ILE A 285 -7.62 11.04 -25.53
CA ILE A 285 -6.41 11.47 -26.24
C ILE A 285 -6.19 10.67 -27.54
N ALA A 286 -6.68 9.43 -27.58
CA ALA A 286 -6.56 8.56 -28.75
C ALA A 286 -7.61 8.82 -29.84
N LYS A 287 -8.63 9.65 -29.56
CA LYS A 287 -9.64 10.12 -30.52
C LYS A 287 -9.25 11.49 -31.04
#